data_AF-A0A9D4FXG7-F1
#
_entry.id   AF-A0A9D4FXG7-F1
#
_cell.length_a   1.000
_cell.length_b   1.000
_cell.length_c   1.000
_cell.angle_alpha   90.00
_cell.angle_beta   90.00
_cell.angle_gamma   90.00
#
_symmetry.space_group_name_H-M   'P 1'
#
loop_
_entity.id
_entity.type
_entity.pdbx_description
1 polymer ?
#
loop_
_entity_poly.entity_id
_entity_poly.type
_entity_poly.pdbx_seq_one_letter_code
_entity_poly.pdbx_strand_id
1 'polypeptide(L)'
;MTLKIWIFPVIVATSVATVLASPCSMQNRTSNLLNCITGIKTRFMDNDAFWFGSQYATRCPLKGASYDPKCTNLRPDTADSFGTRFFQSSAIDSLDRYLSVRFESIGRNYTGCGTTFTWDGKERVNIDVDPLSDDVETPWFVRNTPNITWSSNATDYYTLIVYDAGYMICHGLYVNVRGNDLSSGQVVKEYHGPKRSFILQNPYIFLLFKHSQPVNVTAELKNVILNPNWS
;
A
#
# COMPACT_ATOMS: atom_id res chain seq x y z
N MET A 1 21.42 7.16 -8.33
CA MET A 1 20.12 7.22 -7.64
C MET A 1 19.11 7.37 -8.76
N THR A 2 18.53 6.26 -9.18
CA THR A 2 17.96 6.18 -10.53
C THR A 2 16.71 5.33 -10.47
N LEU A 3 15.56 5.98 -10.64
CA LEU A 3 14.29 5.34 -10.97
C LEU A 3 14.27 5.20 -12.50
N LYS A 4 13.93 4.03 -13.02
CA LYS A 4 13.62 3.93 -14.46
C LYS A 4 12.30 4.66 -14.70
N ILE A 5 12.38 5.76 -15.43
CA ILE A 5 11.25 6.46 -16.02
C ILE A 5 11.23 6.06 -17.49
N TRP A 6 10.09 5.58 -17.98
CA TRP A 6 9.81 5.61 -19.41
C TRP A 6 9.02 6.89 -19.71
N ILE A 7 9.66 7.83 -20.40
CA ILE A 7 9.00 8.85 -21.20
C ILE A 7 9.19 8.41 -22.66
N PHE A 8 8.12 8.25 -23.43
CA PHE A 8 8.25 8.26 -24.88
C PHE A 8 8.30 9.72 -25.39
N PRO A 9 9.13 10.00 -26.41
CA PRO A 9 9.35 11.34 -26.94
C PRO A 9 8.20 11.79 -27.84
N VAL A 10 7.93 13.09 -27.86
CA VAL A 10 7.21 13.72 -28.97
C VAL A 10 8.18 13.84 -30.15
N ILE A 11 8.13 12.89 -31.08
CA ILE A 11 8.44 13.09 -32.52
C ILE A 11 7.39 12.34 -33.33
N VAL A 12 6.82 13.03 -34.31
CA VAL A 12 5.78 12.61 -35.25
C VAL A 12 6.19 11.35 -36.02
N ALA A 13 5.52 10.23 -35.75
CA ALA A 13 5.30 9.13 -36.69
C ALA A 13 4.07 8.33 -36.23
N THR A 14 3.11 8.17 -37.15
CA THR A 14 1.81 7.53 -36.96
C THR A 14 1.91 6.07 -36.48
N SER A 15 1.59 5.81 -35.22
CA SER A 15 0.85 4.61 -34.81
C SER A 15 0.24 4.85 -33.43
N VAL A 16 -1.09 4.73 -33.36
CA VAL A 16 -1.87 4.98 -32.14
C VAL A 16 -1.74 3.74 -31.25
N ALA A 17 -0.68 3.68 -30.44
CA ALA A 17 -0.65 2.78 -29.29
C ALA A 17 -1.33 3.49 -28.12
N THR A 18 -2.63 3.26 -27.97
CA THR A 18 -3.38 3.66 -26.79
C THR A 18 -2.72 3.04 -25.56
N VAL A 19 -2.16 3.85 -24.67
CA VAL A 19 -1.86 3.40 -23.30
C VAL A 19 -3.21 3.03 -22.70
N LEU A 20 -3.52 1.73 -22.66
CA LEU A 20 -4.77 1.26 -22.09
C LEU A 20 -4.75 1.65 -20.62
N ALA A 21 -5.62 2.59 -20.25
CA ALA A 21 -5.80 2.98 -18.87
C ALA A 21 -6.05 1.73 -18.02
N SER A 22 -5.37 1.63 -16.88
CA SER A 22 -5.53 0.52 -15.92
C SER A 22 -7.01 0.17 -15.71
N PRO A 23 -7.37 -1.11 -15.49
CA PRO A 23 -8.73 -1.49 -15.09
C PRO A 23 -9.21 -0.72 -13.85
N CYS A 24 -8.28 -0.26 -13.01
CA CYS A 24 -8.54 0.60 -11.86
C CYS A 24 -8.12 2.06 -12.08
N SER A 25 -8.01 2.56 -13.31
CA SER A 25 -7.88 4.00 -13.57
C SER A 25 -9.13 4.75 -13.08
N MET A 26 -9.01 6.04 -12.77
CA MET A 26 -10.15 6.84 -12.27
C MET A 26 -11.40 6.76 -13.17
N GLN A 27 -11.22 6.73 -14.49
CA GLN A 27 -12.32 6.61 -15.45
C GLN A 27 -12.96 5.21 -15.43
N ASN A 28 -12.18 4.15 -15.27
CA ASN A 28 -12.68 2.78 -15.24
C ASN A 28 -13.31 2.43 -13.89
N ARG A 29 -12.87 3.06 -12.79
CA ARG A 29 -13.47 2.91 -11.44
C ARG A 29 -14.94 3.30 -11.40
N THR A 30 -15.35 4.30 -12.19
CA THR A 30 -16.73 4.81 -12.20
C THR A 30 -17.62 4.10 -13.20
N SER A 31 -17.05 3.62 -14.30
CA SER A 31 -17.80 3.01 -15.41
C SER A 31 -17.86 1.48 -15.37
N ASN A 32 -16.86 0.81 -14.79
CA ASN A 32 -16.82 -0.65 -14.68
C ASN A 32 -16.02 -1.11 -13.45
N LEU A 33 -16.66 -1.00 -12.27
CA LEU A 33 -16.08 -1.39 -11.00
C LEU A 33 -15.67 -2.88 -10.96
N LEU A 34 -16.42 -3.76 -11.63
CA LEU A 34 -16.19 -5.20 -11.61
C LEU A 34 -14.81 -5.56 -12.18
N ASN A 35 -14.39 -4.91 -13.26
CA ASN A 35 -13.07 -5.14 -13.85
C ASN A 35 -11.94 -4.70 -12.91
N CYS A 36 -12.11 -3.57 -12.22
CA CYS A 36 -11.15 -3.11 -11.22
C CYS A 36 -11.05 -4.11 -10.05
N ILE A 37 -12.17 -4.50 -9.46
CA ILE A 37 -12.19 -5.47 -8.34
C ILE A 37 -11.60 -6.81 -8.78
N THR A 38 -11.94 -7.32 -9.97
CA THR A 38 -11.38 -8.57 -10.49
C THR A 38 -9.87 -8.47 -10.65
N GLY A 39 -9.36 -7.35 -11.21
CA GLY A 39 -7.93 -7.12 -11.32
C GLY A 39 -7.23 -7.08 -9.95
N ILE A 40 -7.85 -6.44 -8.95
CA ILE A 40 -7.30 -6.39 -7.59
C ILE A 40 -7.23 -7.79 -7.00
N LYS A 41 -8.31 -8.59 -7.12
CA LYS A 41 -8.33 -9.98 -6.64
C LYS A 41 -7.23 -10.82 -7.30
N THR A 42 -7.05 -10.69 -8.61
CA THR A 42 -5.99 -11.38 -9.35
C THR A 42 -4.60 -10.96 -8.87
N ARG A 43 -4.33 -9.65 -8.78
CA ARG A 43 -3.01 -9.14 -8.33
C ARG A 43 -2.73 -9.49 -6.88
N PHE A 44 -3.75 -9.52 -6.04
CA PHE A 44 -3.65 -9.89 -4.63
C PHE A 44 -3.21 -11.34 -4.43
N MET A 45 -3.62 -12.23 -5.34
CA MET A 45 -3.28 -13.66 -5.32
C MET A 45 -2.04 -14.01 -6.16
N ASP A 46 -1.47 -13.06 -6.91
CA ASP A 46 -0.33 -13.26 -7.80
C ASP A 46 0.99 -13.42 -7.01
N ASN A 47 1.57 -14.62 -7.08
CA ASN A 47 2.85 -14.96 -6.43
C ASN A 47 4.07 -14.37 -7.15
N ASP A 48 3.93 -13.78 -8.33
CA ASP A 48 5.03 -13.15 -9.07
C ASP A 48 5.01 -11.61 -8.91
N ALA A 49 3.94 -11.07 -8.31
CA ALA A 49 3.72 -9.63 -8.19
C ALA A 49 4.75 -8.89 -7.33
N PHE A 50 5.23 -9.53 -6.26
CA PHE A 50 5.98 -8.87 -5.21
C PHE A 50 7.28 -9.58 -4.89
N TRP A 51 8.27 -8.85 -4.39
CA TRP A 51 9.63 -9.37 -4.22
C TRP A 51 9.75 -10.59 -3.28
N PHE A 52 8.77 -10.80 -2.39
CA PHE A 52 8.68 -11.94 -1.47
C PHE A 52 7.97 -13.17 -2.07
N GLY A 53 7.63 -13.10 -3.36
CA GLY A 53 6.97 -14.15 -4.13
C GLY A 53 7.93 -15.18 -4.72
N SER A 54 7.58 -15.76 -5.87
CA SER A 54 8.35 -16.82 -6.54
C SER A 54 9.80 -16.42 -6.86
N GLN A 55 10.01 -15.13 -7.11
CA GLN A 55 11.30 -14.56 -7.46
C GLN A 55 12.23 -14.37 -6.23
N TYR A 56 11.72 -14.55 -5.01
CA TYR A 56 12.49 -14.28 -3.80
C TYR A 56 13.74 -15.17 -3.71
N ALA A 57 13.61 -16.49 -3.90
CA ALA A 57 14.72 -17.43 -3.77
C ALA A 57 15.87 -17.11 -4.75
N THR A 58 15.52 -16.66 -5.97
CA THR A 58 16.51 -16.24 -6.98
C THR A 58 17.15 -14.90 -6.63
N ARG A 59 16.38 -13.95 -6.09
CA ARG A 59 16.89 -12.62 -5.69
C ARG A 59 17.72 -12.67 -4.41
N CYS A 60 17.39 -13.60 -3.51
CA CYS A 60 17.91 -13.71 -2.16
C CYS A 60 18.32 -15.17 -1.86
N PRO A 61 19.39 -15.67 -2.51
CA PRO A 61 19.78 -17.09 -2.41
C PRO A 61 20.22 -17.52 -1.01
N LEU A 62 20.68 -16.58 -0.18
CA LEU A 62 21.09 -16.83 1.21
C LEU A 62 19.93 -16.80 2.22
N LYS A 63 18.68 -16.64 1.75
CA LYS A 63 17.43 -16.83 2.51
C LYS A 63 17.44 -16.28 3.95
N GLY A 64 17.65 -14.98 4.13
CA GLY A 64 17.52 -14.38 5.46
C GLY A 64 18.05 -12.96 5.62
N ALA A 65 17.71 -12.36 6.76
CA ALA A 65 18.09 -11.01 7.16
C ALA A 65 19.58 -10.85 7.53
N SER A 66 20.25 -11.95 7.90
CA SER A 66 21.55 -11.93 8.58
C SER A 66 22.71 -11.41 7.72
N TYR A 67 22.57 -11.39 6.40
CA TYR A 67 23.65 -11.01 5.48
C TYR A 67 23.30 -9.88 4.51
N ASP A 68 22.02 -9.73 4.16
CA ASP A 68 21.54 -8.59 3.38
C ASP A 68 20.20 -8.11 3.96
N PRO A 69 20.16 -6.92 4.58
CA PRO A 69 18.93 -6.32 5.08
C PRO A 69 17.82 -6.24 4.02
N LYS A 70 18.18 -6.16 2.74
CA LYS A 70 17.26 -6.16 1.60
C LYS A 70 16.57 -7.51 1.37
N CYS A 71 17.15 -8.59 1.88
CA CYS A 71 16.62 -9.95 1.82
C CYS A 71 15.89 -10.37 3.10
N THR A 72 15.60 -9.44 4.00
CA THR A 72 14.81 -9.72 5.21
C THR A 72 13.39 -10.13 4.83
N ASN A 73 13.10 -11.43 4.88
CA ASN A 73 11.78 -12.00 4.68
C ASN A 73 11.49 -12.94 5.85
N LEU A 74 10.34 -12.78 6.52
CA LEU A 74 9.94 -13.64 7.63
C LEU A 74 9.51 -15.04 7.17
N ARG A 75 9.20 -15.21 5.88
CA ARG A 75 8.81 -16.48 5.28
C ARG A 75 9.62 -16.76 4.00
N PRO A 76 10.95 -16.98 4.11
CA PRO A 76 11.86 -17.05 2.97
C PRO A 76 11.71 -18.32 2.12
N ASP A 77 11.08 -19.36 2.66
CA ASP A 77 10.88 -20.65 1.99
C ASP A 77 9.52 -20.80 1.30
N THR A 78 8.67 -19.76 1.35
CA THR A 78 7.38 -19.75 0.67
C THR A 78 7.32 -18.64 -0.36
N ALA A 79 6.91 -18.98 -1.59
CA ALA A 79 6.55 -18.00 -2.60
C ALA A 79 5.18 -17.42 -2.23
N ASP A 80 5.15 -16.27 -1.55
CA ASP A 80 3.88 -15.68 -1.09
C ASP A 80 3.31 -14.67 -2.08
N SER A 81 1.99 -14.68 -2.22
CA SER A 81 1.22 -13.51 -2.67
C SER A 81 0.78 -12.68 -1.45
N PHE A 82 0.13 -11.53 -1.66
CA PHE A 82 -0.53 -10.86 -0.53
C PHE A 82 -1.59 -11.78 0.10
N GLY A 83 -2.33 -12.50 -0.74
CA GLY A 83 -3.30 -13.50 -0.31
C GLY A 83 -2.75 -14.45 0.72
N THR A 84 -1.75 -15.24 0.35
CA THR A 84 -1.19 -16.27 1.24
C THR A 84 -0.40 -15.71 2.42
N ARG A 85 0.05 -14.45 2.32
CA ARG A 85 0.77 -13.76 3.40
C ARG A 85 -0.16 -13.26 4.50
N PHE A 86 -1.35 -12.78 4.15
CA PHE A 86 -2.29 -12.16 5.09
C PHE A 86 -3.49 -13.02 5.44
N PHE A 87 -3.93 -13.88 4.51
CA PHE A 87 -5.16 -14.63 4.63
C PHE A 87 -4.99 -16.09 4.20
N GLN A 88 -5.87 -16.95 4.69
CA GLN A 88 -5.98 -18.32 4.19
C GLN A 88 -6.82 -18.33 2.91
N SER A 89 -6.30 -17.74 1.82
CA SER A 89 -6.83 -17.62 0.42
C SER A 89 -8.31 -17.25 0.18
N SER A 90 -9.30 -17.75 0.93
CA SER A 90 -10.75 -17.54 0.76
C SER A 90 -11.25 -16.15 1.18
N ALA A 91 -10.49 -15.40 1.97
CA ALA A 91 -10.92 -14.07 2.43
C ALA A 91 -11.06 -13.07 1.27
N ILE A 92 -10.32 -13.25 0.17
CA ILE A 92 -10.34 -12.33 -0.98
C ILE A 92 -11.68 -12.35 -1.72
N ASP A 93 -12.46 -13.43 -1.60
CA ASP A 93 -13.77 -13.52 -2.26
C ASP A 93 -14.74 -12.46 -1.73
N SER A 94 -14.58 -12.07 -0.46
CA SER A 94 -15.36 -11.02 0.19
C SER A 94 -14.99 -9.58 -0.22
N LEU A 95 -13.92 -9.39 -1.00
CA LEU A 95 -13.56 -8.06 -1.51
C LEU A 95 -14.64 -7.57 -2.50
N ASP A 96 -15.37 -6.54 -2.09
CA ASP A 96 -16.52 -5.98 -2.81
C ASP A 96 -16.31 -4.51 -3.24
N ARG A 97 -15.25 -3.86 -2.75
CA ARG A 97 -14.95 -2.45 -3.00
C ARG A 97 -13.44 -2.18 -2.92
N TYR A 98 -13.06 -0.98 -3.32
CA TYR A 98 -11.69 -0.48 -3.21
C TYR A 98 -11.64 0.77 -2.33
N LEU A 99 -10.44 1.12 -1.88
CA LEU A 99 -10.14 2.37 -1.18
C LEU A 99 -9.59 3.39 -2.17
N SER A 100 -10.15 4.61 -2.17
CA SER A 100 -9.52 5.75 -2.82
C SER A 100 -8.50 6.34 -1.86
N VAL A 101 -7.21 6.16 -2.18
CA VAL A 101 -6.08 6.65 -1.38
C VAL A 101 -5.41 7.77 -2.16
N ARG A 102 -5.37 8.97 -1.57
CA ARG A 102 -4.72 10.13 -2.15
C ARG A 102 -3.71 10.71 -1.19
N PHE A 103 -2.44 10.77 -1.61
CA PHE A 103 -1.40 11.46 -0.87
C PHE A 103 -1.31 12.91 -1.30
N GLU A 104 -1.09 13.77 -0.31
CA GLU A 104 -0.71 15.16 -0.52
C GLU A 104 0.71 15.39 -0.01
N SER A 105 1.60 15.79 -0.92
CA SER A 105 2.97 16.13 -0.61
C SER A 105 3.10 17.65 -0.50
N ILE A 106 3.57 18.12 0.67
CA ILE A 106 3.69 19.54 0.99
C ILE A 106 5.17 19.94 0.97
N GLY A 107 5.48 21.06 0.31
CA GLY A 107 6.81 21.67 0.32
C GLY A 107 7.34 21.83 1.74
N ARG A 108 8.52 21.26 2.04
CA ARG A 108 9.13 21.32 3.36
C ARG A 108 10.65 21.35 3.28
N ASN A 109 11.24 21.91 4.34
CA ASN A 109 12.66 21.85 4.59
C ASN A 109 12.95 20.68 5.53
N TYR A 110 14.00 19.92 5.28
CA TYR A 110 14.53 18.95 6.24
C TYR A 110 16.04 19.12 6.38
N THR A 111 16.52 19.04 7.61
CA THR A 111 17.94 19.05 7.91
C THR A 111 18.40 17.63 8.15
N GLY A 112 19.40 17.18 7.40
CA GLY A 112 20.02 15.86 7.54
C GLY A 112 21.50 15.95 7.22
N CYS A 113 22.33 15.27 8.01
CA CYS A 113 23.80 15.27 7.85
C CYS A 113 24.41 16.68 7.75
N GLY A 114 23.91 17.62 8.56
CA GLY A 114 24.38 19.01 8.58
C GLY A 114 23.96 19.87 7.37
N THR A 115 23.16 19.32 6.45
CA THR A 115 22.65 20.04 5.27
C THR A 115 21.15 20.19 5.37
N THR A 116 20.64 21.40 5.06
CA THR A 116 19.20 21.64 4.91
C THR A 116 18.83 21.49 3.46
N PHE A 117 17.95 20.54 3.19
CA PHE A 117 17.35 20.33 1.89
C PHE A 117 15.98 21.01 1.88
N THR A 118 15.75 21.83 0.87
CA THR A 118 14.50 22.57 0.69
C THR A 118 13.79 22.02 -0.54
N TRP A 119 12.54 21.62 -0.37
CA TRP A 119 11.64 21.29 -1.48
C TRP A 119 10.48 22.27 -1.49
N ASP A 120 10.29 22.97 -2.62
CA ASP A 120 9.35 24.09 -2.74
C ASP A 120 7.90 23.66 -3.04
N GLY A 121 7.63 22.35 -3.07
CA GLY A 121 6.27 21.83 -3.20
C GLY A 121 5.68 21.93 -4.60
N LYS A 122 6.44 22.34 -5.63
CA LYS A 122 5.88 22.66 -6.95
C LYS A 122 5.65 21.46 -7.87
N GLU A 123 6.22 20.29 -7.58
CA GLU A 123 6.10 19.08 -8.40
C GLU A 123 5.37 17.94 -7.68
N ARG A 124 4.33 17.35 -8.28
CA ARG A 124 3.58 16.19 -7.72
C ARG A 124 3.04 16.43 -6.30
N VAL A 125 2.14 17.41 -6.18
CA VAL A 125 1.43 17.70 -4.92
C VAL A 125 0.45 16.59 -4.57
N ASN A 126 -0.19 15.96 -5.56
CA ASN A 126 -1.24 14.98 -5.35
C ASN A 126 -0.91 13.67 -6.06
N ILE A 127 -0.98 12.57 -5.32
CA ILE A 127 -0.82 11.21 -5.86
C ILE A 127 -2.11 10.46 -5.58
N ASP A 128 -2.89 10.23 -6.62
CA ASP A 128 -4.04 9.33 -6.58
C ASP A 128 -3.54 7.91 -6.86
N VAL A 129 -3.61 7.04 -5.85
CA VAL A 129 -3.08 5.68 -5.96
C VAL A 129 -3.95 4.85 -6.89
N ASP A 130 -3.32 4.18 -7.85
CA ASP A 130 -3.94 3.11 -8.65
C ASP A 130 -3.61 1.74 -8.04
N PRO A 131 -4.62 1.00 -7.52
CA PRO A 131 -4.42 -0.32 -6.92
C PRO A 131 -3.75 -1.36 -7.83
N LEU A 132 -3.76 -1.15 -9.15
CA LEU A 132 -3.15 -2.05 -10.13
C LEU A 132 -1.91 -1.46 -10.80
N SER A 133 -1.47 -0.28 -10.40
CA SER A 133 -0.24 0.29 -10.92
C SER A 133 0.99 -0.34 -10.26
N ASP A 134 2.04 -0.53 -11.06
CA ASP A 134 3.38 -0.88 -10.60
C ASP A 134 4.24 0.36 -10.32
N ASP A 135 3.61 1.55 -10.27
CA ASP A 135 4.29 2.81 -9.96
C ASP A 135 4.90 2.77 -8.56
N VAL A 136 6.09 3.37 -8.46
CA VAL A 136 6.88 3.42 -7.23
C VAL A 136 6.98 4.85 -6.77
N GLU A 137 6.49 5.09 -5.57
CA GLU A 137 6.57 6.41 -4.96
C GLU A 137 7.74 6.52 -3.98
N THR A 138 8.38 7.69 -3.99
CA THR A 138 9.46 7.95 -3.04
C THR A 138 8.87 8.14 -1.63
N PRO A 139 9.59 7.73 -0.56
CA PRO A 139 9.12 7.91 0.82
C PRO A 139 8.75 9.35 1.19
N TRP A 140 9.26 10.34 0.45
CA TRP A 140 8.92 11.74 0.64
C TRP A 140 7.47 12.03 0.30
N PHE A 141 7.02 11.63 -0.89
CA PHE A 141 5.68 11.97 -1.40
C PHE A 141 4.55 11.25 -0.65
N VAL A 142 4.85 10.09 -0.06
CA VAL A 142 3.87 9.28 0.69
C VAL A 142 4.08 9.34 2.22
N ARG A 143 4.82 10.33 2.71
CA ARG A 143 5.17 10.43 4.14
C ARG A 143 3.99 10.76 5.04
N ASN A 144 3.10 11.62 4.56
CA ASN A 144 1.96 12.12 5.31
C ASN A 144 0.78 11.16 5.22
N THR A 145 -0.10 11.21 6.21
CA THR A 145 -1.37 10.47 6.20
C THR A 145 -2.14 10.83 4.94
N PRO A 146 -2.47 9.86 4.07
CA PRO A 146 -3.26 10.13 2.88
C PRO A 146 -4.71 10.43 3.26
N ASN A 147 -5.41 11.12 2.38
CA ASN A 147 -6.86 11.12 2.39
C ASN A 147 -7.35 9.75 1.88
N ILE A 148 -8.13 9.04 2.70
CA ILE A 148 -8.63 7.71 2.38
C ILE A 148 -10.15 7.73 2.44
N THR A 149 -10.79 7.38 1.33
CA THR A 149 -12.26 7.34 1.22
C THR A 149 -12.73 6.06 0.55
N TRP A 150 -13.97 5.67 0.83
CA TRP A 150 -14.64 4.52 0.24
C TRP A 150 -16.16 4.73 0.23
N SER A 151 -16.85 3.92 -0.58
CA SER A 151 -18.32 3.83 -0.52
C SER A 151 -18.74 3.13 0.76
N SER A 152 -19.60 3.78 1.56
CA SER A 152 -20.01 3.32 2.89
C SER A 152 -21.43 3.75 3.24
N ASN A 153 -22.05 3.05 4.19
CA ASN A 153 -23.23 3.55 4.90
C ASN A 153 -22.80 4.21 6.21
N ALA A 154 -23.45 5.32 6.57
CA ALA A 154 -23.11 6.09 7.78
C ALA A 154 -23.27 5.30 9.10
N THR A 155 -24.09 4.25 9.11
CA THR A 155 -24.35 3.41 10.29
C THR A 155 -23.34 2.29 10.48
N ASP A 156 -22.62 1.90 9.42
CA ASP A 156 -21.63 0.84 9.45
C ASP A 156 -20.36 1.30 10.17
N TYR A 157 -19.64 0.34 10.75
CA TYR A 157 -18.33 0.54 11.31
C TYR A 157 -17.26 -0.13 10.46
N TYR A 158 -16.07 0.47 10.45
CA TYR A 158 -14.95 -0.01 9.69
C TYR A 158 -13.65 -0.03 10.51
N THR A 159 -12.77 -0.94 10.15
CA THR A 159 -11.39 -1.01 10.62
C THR A 159 -10.47 -0.86 9.40
N LEU A 160 -9.60 0.15 9.43
CA LEU A 160 -8.60 0.41 8.42
C LEU A 160 -7.22 0.05 8.96
N ILE A 161 -6.47 -0.75 8.19
CA ILE A 161 -5.08 -1.11 8.48
C ILE A 161 -4.22 -0.68 7.30
N VAL A 162 -3.18 0.09 7.58
CA VAL A 162 -2.11 0.38 6.61
C VAL A 162 -0.91 -0.46 6.99
N TYR A 163 -0.43 -1.28 6.06
CA TYR A 163 0.52 -2.34 6.38
C TYR A 163 1.63 -2.43 5.33
N ASP A 164 2.88 -2.48 5.81
CA ASP A 164 4.05 -2.85 5.03
C ASP A 164 4.04 -4.37 4.86
N ALA A 165 3.68 -4.83 3.67
CA ALA A 165 3.53 -6.25 3.41
C ALA A 165 4.85 -6.96 3.11
N GLY A 166 5.89 -6.21 2.73
CA GLY A 166 7.21 -6.77 2.57
C GLY A 166 7.83 -7.19 3.90
N TYR A 167 7.75 -6.31 4.89
CA TYR A 167 8.44 -6.49 6.18
C TYR A 167 7.51 -6.67 7.38
N MET A 168 6.21 -6.80 7.13
CA MET A 168 5.20 -7.08 8.15
C MET A 168 5.10 -6.02 9.26
N ILE A 169 5.08 -4.74 8.86
CA ILE A 169 4.99 -3.61 9.80
C ILE A 169 3.62 -2.94 9.66
N CYS A 170 2.89 -2.82 10.76
CA CYS A 170 1.70 -1.97 10.80
C CYS A 170 2.14 -0.50 10.74
N HIS A 171 1.74 0.23 9.71
CA HIS A 171 2.04 1.64 9.52
C HIS A 171 0.93 2.55 10.07
N GLY A 172 -0.31 2.07 10.13
CA GLY A 172 -1.45 2.76 10.72
C GLY A 172 -2.59 1.81 11.02
N LEU A 173 -3.36 2.11 12.06
CA LEU A 173 -4.51 1.31 12.50
C LEU A 173 -5.59 2.21 13.09
N TYR A 174 -6.75 2.17 12.45
CA TYR A 174 -7.94 2.96 12.79
C TYR A 174 -9.10 2.00 12.96
N VAL A 175 -9.79 2.04 14.09
CA VAL A 175 -10.85 1.09 14.45
C VAL A 175 -12.14 1.85 14.72
N ASN A 176 -13.28 1.20 14.49
CA ASN A 176 -14.61 1.78 14.72
C ASN A 176 -14.86 3.08 13.93
N VAL A 177 -14.26 3.20 12.75
CA VAL A 177 -14.50 4.31 11.83
C VAL A 177 -15.95 4.27 11.37
N ARG A 178 -16.68 5.37 11.52
CA ARG A 178 -18.07 5.50 11.08
C ARG A 178 -18.15 5.92 9.62
N GLY A 179 -18.92 5.18 8.82
CA GLY A 179 -19.08 5.49 7.40
C GLY A 179 -17.73 5.57 6.69
N ASN A 180 -17.40 6.74 6.14
CA ASN A 180 -16.13 7.02 5.46
C ASN A 180 -15.32 8.13 6.16
N ASP A 181 -15.69 8.53 7.37
CA ASP A 181 -15.01 9.59 8.11
C ASP A 181 -13.93 9.00 9.00
N LEU A 182 -12.70 8.96 8.49
CA LEU A 182 -11.54 8.42 9.23
C LEU A 182 -11.32 9.11 10.59
N SER A 183 -11.71 10.38 10.73
CA SER A 183 -11.54 11.14 11.97
C SER A 183 -12.50 10.68 13.10
N SER A 184 -13.59 10.01 12.75
CA SER A 184 -14.52 9.42 13.71
C SER A 184 -14.01 8.15 14.39
N GLY A 185 -12.95 7.53 13.84
CA GLY A 185 -12.41 6.27 14.35
C GLY A 185 -11.52 6.45 15.57
N GLN A 186 -11.41 5.38 16.36
CA GLN A 186 -10.37 5.26 17.38
C GLN A 186 -9.01 5.02 16.70
N VAL A 187 -8.07 5.94 16.92
CA VAL A 187 -6.70 5.82 16.44
C VAL A 187 -5.91 4.90 17.38
N VAL A 188 -5.61 3.68 16.94
CA VAL A 188 -4.79 2.73 17.70
C VAL A 188 -3.31 2.94 17.37
N LYS A 189 -3.01 3.23 16.09
CA LYS A 189 -1.71 3.67 15.60
C LYS A 189 -1.89 4.72 14.52
N GLU A 190 -1.34 5.90 14.73
CA GLU A 190 -1.29 6.94 13.71
C GLU A 190 -0.44 6.47 12.52
N TYR A 191 -0.91 6.79 11.31
CA TYR A 191 -0.12 6.57 10.11
C TYR A 191 1.25 7.24 10.24
N HIS A 192 2.29 6.47 9.96
CA HIS A 192 3.58 7.01 9.61
C HIS A 192 3.99 6.50 8.24
N GLY A 193 4.59 7.36 7.41
CA GLY A 193 5.05 6.92 6.10
C GLY A 193 6.22 5.93 6.12
N PRO A 194 6.62 5.45 4.93
CA PRO A 194 7.82 4.66 4.74
C PRO A 194 9.06 5.40 5.27
N LYS A 195 9.91 4.69 6.02
CA LYS A 195 11.16 5.25 6.57
C LYS A 195 12.43 4.55 6.07
N ARG A 196 12.30 3.48 5.28
CA ARG A 196 13.46 2.72 4.82
C ARG A 196 14.22 3.47 3.73
N SER A 197 15.55 3.38 3.80
CA SER A 197 16.51 4.00 2.88
C SER A 197 17.03 3.05 1.80
N PHE A 198 16.49 1.83 1.69
CA PHE A 198 16.92 0.87 0.68
C PHE A 198 16.36 1.22 -0.70
N ILE A 199 17.13 0.87 -1.73
CA ILE A 199 16.75 1.08 -3.14
C ILE A 199 15.70 0.09 -3.66
N LEU A 200 15.34 -0.92 -2.86
CA LEU A 200 14.33 -1.90 -3.26
C LEU A 200 12.93 -1.36 -2.99
N GLN A 201 12.07 -1.56 -3.98
CA GLN A 201 10.66 -1.25 -3.91
C GLN A 201 10.00 -2.16 -2.86
N ASN A 202 9.14 -1.58 -2.03
CA ASN A 202 8.47 -2.30 -0.99
C ASN A 202 6.96 -2.08 -1.06
N PRO A 203 6.15 -3.15 -1.10
CA PRO A 203 4.73 -2.99 -1.30
C PRO A 203 4.00 -2.69 0.01
N TYR A 204 3.07 -1.74 -0.06
CA TYR A 204 2.20 -1.33 1.04
C TYR A 204 0.76 -1.66 0.68
N ILE A 205 -0.02 -2.10 1.66
CA ILE A 205 -1.42 -2.45 1.47
C ILE A 205 -2.30 -1.68 2.46
N PHE A 206 -3.46 -1.25 1.97
CA PHE A 206 -4.52 -0.63 2.76
C PHE A 206 -5.68 -1.61 2.82
N LEU A 207 -5.96 -2.15 4.00
CA LEU A 207 -7.01 -3.14 4.24
C LEU A 207 -8.17 -2.49 4.98
N LEU A 208 -9.38 -2.66 4.47
CA LEU A 208 -10.60 -2.16 5.10
C LEU A 208 -11.52 -3.34 5.44
N PHE A 209 -11.91 -3.43 6.71
CA PHE A 209 -12.84 -4.44 7.20
C PHE A 209 -14.11 -3.76 7.68
N LYS A 210 -15.26 -4.20 7.15
CA LYS A 210 -16.57 -3.77 7.64
C LYS A 210 -16.99 -4.65 8.81
N HIS A 211 -17.61 -4.06 9.83
CA HIS A 211 -18.24 -4.76 10.94
C HIS A 211 -19.58 -4.14 11.31
N SER A 212 -20.49 -4.97 11.81
CA SER A 212 -21.86 -4.58 12.17
C SER A 212 -21.97 -3.92 13.54
N GLN A 213 -20.97 -4.11 14.40
CA GLN A 213 -20.92 -3.61 15.77
C GLN A 213 -19.51 -3.13 16.09
N PRO A 214 -19.35 -2.12 16.97
CA PRO A 214 -18.03 -1.64 17.35
C PRO A 214 -17.18 -2.77 17.94
N VAL A 215 -15.91 -2.81 17.54
CA VAL A 215 -14.88 -3.66 18.11
C VAL A 215 -14.39 -3.04 19.41
N ASN A 216 -14.40 -3.82 20.50
CA ASN A 216 -13.77 -3.40 21.75
C ASN A 216 -12.25 -3.59 21.67
N VAL A 217 -11.49 -2.49 21.58
CA VAL A 217 -10.03 -2.54 21.49
C VAL A 217 -9.44 -2.59 22.90
N THR A 218 -9.18 -3.80 23.40
CA THR A 218 -8.50 -3.98 24.70
C THR A 218 -7.00 -3.69 24.60
N ALA A 219 -6.33 -3.51 25.74
CA ALA A 219 -4.89 -3.32 25.79
C ALA A 219 -4.12 -4.53 25.23
N GLU A 220 -4.62 -5.74 25.47
CA GLU A 220 -4.06 -6.99 24.96
C GLU A 220 -4.16 -7.03 23.43
N LEU A 221 -5.34 -6.73 22.87
CA LEU A 221 -5.54 -6.70 21.42
C LEU A 221 -4.63 -5.64 20.77
N LYS A 222 -4.51 -4.46 21.39
CA LYS A 222 -3.58 -3.43 20.93
C LYS A 222 -2.14 -3.93 20.92
N ASN A 223 -1.69 -4.62 21.98
CA ASN A 223 -0.35 -5.18 22.04
C ASN A 223 -0.10 -6.24 20.98
N VAL A 224 -1.05 -7.15 20.74
CA VAL A 224 -0.92 -8.19 19.70
C VAL A 224 -0.81 -7.58 18.31
N ILE A 225 -1.60 -6.53 18.01
CA ILE A 225 -1.58 -5.92 16.68
C ILE A 225 -0.33 -5.05 16.46
N LEU A 226 0.13 -4.33 17.48
CA LEU A 226 1.28 -3.42 17.37
C LEU A 226 2.62 -4.15 17.49
N ASN A 227 2.66 -5.21 18.28
CA ASN A 227 3.84 -6.04 18.53
C ASN A 227 3.48 -7.50 18.29
N PRO A 228 3.22 -7.91 17.04
CA PRO A 228 3.00 -9.31 16.73
C PRO A 228 4.26 -10.09 17.16
N ASN A 229 4.12 -10.90 18.20
CA ASN A 229 5.14 -11.88 18.58
C ASN A 229 5.13 -12.95 17.50
N TRP A 230 5.96 -12.76 16.47
CA TRP A 230 6.26 -13.80 15.50
C TRP A 230 7.23 -14.79 16.18
N SER A 231 6.66 -15.71 16.97
CA SER A 231 7.35 -16.91 17.45
C SER A 231 7.50 -17.92 16.32
#